data_AF-A0AA87B928-F1
#
_entry.id   AF-A0AA87B928-F1
#
_cell.length_a   1.000
_cell.length_b   1.000
_cell.length_c   1.000
_cell.angle_alpha   90.00
_cell.angle_beta   90.00
_cell.angle_gamma   90.00
#
_symmetry.space_group_name_H-M   'P 1'
#
loop_
_entity.id
_entity.type
_entity.pdbx_description
1 polymer ?
#
loop_
_entity_poly.entity_id
_entity_poly.type
_entity_poly.pdbx_seq_one_letter_code
_entity_poly.pdbx_strand_id
1 'polypeptide(L)'
;MTVKSVYHVLMPSKKGEKPKIYVGEIEYLPIDIENIEIEGATSLKTPTNFKFNDGRHFYKYTSADSQLYMNFKNKDIVLEEWELEYVKDPFYIFEKLHLLSRKSEENKILQTVSWMIPNKDGKVEESSGFNAFDGSSKIGKNSREKRIKKLEQYLKENFTIEDTNFVIDLLKKILIENTEKVEKKQLRSKLINFIENLNDDYLTNEIEKMVYRPVGEVYIPIPDSKNFHKNFPDFFAKNAGKLKQGKASLALPKENRTFKLKFISSGNVIDAYINQDAGKAIQSIDRQDILGEWLLRGVFQLEERELLTSERLAELHINAIRFTKYVDTDEIGIEFIWIDENNPPEDSIGWVAKNKISKIEKIKTNRKLHKNISRKVADPQEDSDYSY
;
A
#
# COMPACT_ATOMS: atom_id res chain seq x y z
N MET A 1 -27.31 -7.72 22.60
CA MET A 1 -28.25 -7.08 21.66
C MET A 1 -28.12 -7.82 20.34
N THR A 2 -29.17 -8.48 19.89
CA THR A 2 -29.19 -9.15 18.58
C THR A 2 -29.21 -8.06 17.50
N VAL A 3 -28.24 -8.06 16.59
CA VAL A 3 -28.19 -7.11 15.47
C VAL A 3 -29.44 -7.34 14.62
N LYS A 4 -30.33 -6.34 14.53
CA LYS A 4 -31.45 -6.37 13.59
C LYS A 4 -30.90 -6.05 12.19
N SER A 5 -31.13 -6.94 11.24
CA SER A 5 -30.85 -6.66 9.83
C SER A 5 -31.91 -5.71 9.27
N VAL A 6 -31.46 -4.61 8.65
CA VAL A 6 -32.32 -3.59 8.03
C VAL A 6 -31.76 -3.20 6.68
N TYR A 7 -32.65 -2.79 5.78
CA TYR A 7 -32.27 -2.06 4.58
C TYR A 7 -32.14 -0.57 4.91
N HIS A 8 -30.99 0.02 4.57
CA HIS A 8 -30.83 1.47 4.52
C HIS A 8 -31.09 1.94 3.09
N VAL A 9 -32.04 2.86 2.93
CA VAL A 9 -32.48 3.35 1.61
C VAL A 9 -32.15 4.83 1.49
N LEU A 10 -31.31 5.17 0.51
CA LEU A 10 -30.98 6.56 0.17
C LEU A 10 -31.80 6.97 -1.04
N MET A 11 -32.63 8.01 -0.88
CA MET A 11 -33.60 8.43 -1.87
C MET A 11 -33.35 9.89 -2.23
N PRO A 12 -32.87 10.20 -3.45
CA PRO A 12 -32.66 11.59 -3.85
C PRO A 12 -34.00 12.30 -4.08
N SER A 13 -34.02 13.61 -3.83
CA SER A 13 -35.13 14.50 -4.17
C SER A 13 -35.44 14.47 -5.66
N LYS A 14 -36.69 14.79 -6.03
CA LYS A 14 -37.09 14.79 -7.44
C LYS A 14 -36.41 15.92 -8.21
N LYS A 15 -36.26 15.71 -9.52
CA LYS A 15 -35.75 16.72 -10.43
C LYS A 15 -36.63 17.99 -10.36
N GLY A 16 -36.02 19.12 -10.02
CA GLY A 16 -36.70 20.42 -9.87
C GLY A 16 -36.99 20.83 -8.42
N GLU A 17 -36.83 19.93 -7.44
CA GLU A 17 -36.89 20.27 -6.01
C GLU A 17 -35.51 20.71 -5.50
N LYS A 18 -35.47 21.34 -4.32
CA LYS A 18 -34.19 21.63 -3.64
C LYS A 18 -33.47 20.29 -3.38
N PRO A 19 -32.20 20.14 -3.79
CA PRO A 19 -31.43 18.91 -3.60
C PRO A 19 -31.44 18.42 -2.15
N LYS A 20 -31.95 17.22 -1.95
CA LYS A 20 -31.94 16.52 -0.66
C LYS A 20 -31.74 15.02 -0.87
N ILE A 21 -31.19 14.33 0.13
CA ILE A 21 -31.28 12.88 0.27
C ILE A 21 -32.20 12.58 1.45
N TYR A 22 -33.22 11.77 1.20
CA TYR A 22 -34.04 11.18 2.26
C TYR A 22 -33.40 9.84 2.63
N VAL A 23 -33.11 9.65 3.91
CA VAL A 23 -32.58 8.41 4.46
C VAL A 23 -33.72 7.69 5.14
N GLY A 24 -33.98 6.45 4.72
CA GLY A 24 -35.01 5.62 5.32
C GLY A 24 -34.51 4.24 5.70
N GLU A 25 -35.25 3.59 6.59
CA GLU A 25 -34.98 2.22 7.02
C GLU A 25 -36.24 1.35 6.92
N ILE A 26 -36.06 0.11 6.50
CA ILE A 26 -37.10 -0.92 6.54
C ILE A 26 -36.49 -2.27 6.93
N GLU A 27 -37.27 -3.12 7.60
CA GLU A 27 -36.79 -4.43 8.05
C GLU A 27 -36.31 -5.30 6.87
N TYR A 28 -35.18 -5.97 7.07
CA TYR A 28 -34.64 -6.94 6.11
C TYR A 28 -35.22 -8.32 6.43
N LEU A 29 -36.42 -8.60 5.93
CA LEU A 29 -37.09 -9.87 6.14
C LEU A 29 -36.96 -10.77 4.89
N PRO A 30 -36.81 -12.10 5.06
CA PRO A 30 -36.96 -13.02 3.95
C PRO A 30 -38.41 -12.98 3.43
N ILE A 31 -38.59 -13.28 2.13
CA ILE A 31 -39.91 -13.39 1.50
C ILE A 31 -40.69 -14.50 2.20
N ASP A 32 -41.89 -14.18 2.65
CA ASP A 32 -42.78 -15.12 3.32
C ASP A 32 -43.52 -15.99 2.29
N ILE A 33 -42.92 -17.12 1.94
CA ILE A 33 -43.41 -18.02 0.88
C ILE A 33 -44.82 -18.55 1.18
N GLU A 34 -45.16 -18.72 2.45
CA GLU A 34 -46.46 -19.26 2.87
C GLU A 34 -47.61 -18.26 2.65
N ASN A 35 -47.29 -16.96 2.59
CA ASN A 35 -48.25 -15.86 2.51
C ASN A 35 -48.23 -15.14 1.15
N ILE A 36 -47.73 -15.78 0.09
CA ILE A 36 -47.68 -15.18 -1.25
C ILE A 36 -49.08 -15.05 -1.84
N GLU A 37 -49.43 -13.83 -2.23
CA GLU A 37 -50.63 -13.50 -2.99
C GLU A 37 -50.25 -12.80 -4.31
N ILE A 38 -50.71 -13.36 -5.44
CA ILE A 38 -50.46 -12.79 -6.77
C ILE A 38 -51.50 -11.70 -7.07
N GLU A 39 -51.03 -10.45 -7.21
CA GLU A 39 -51.89 -9.31 -7.57
C GLU A 39 -52.26 -9.31 -9.06
N GLY A 40 -51.41 -9.91 -9.89
CA GLY A 40 -51.66 -10.11 -11.33
C GLY A 40 -50.60 -9.49 -12.23
N ALA A 41 -50.87 -9.53 -13.53
CA ALA A 41 -49.94 -9.05 -14.55
C ALA A 41 -49.74 -7.53 -14.48
N THR A 42 -48.50 -7.08 -14.70
CA THR A 42 -48.14 -5.66 -14.75
C THR A 42 -48.77 -4.91 -15.91
N SER A 43 -49.07 -5.60 -17.01
CA SER A 43 -49.78 -5.10 -18.19
C SER A 43 -50.33 -6.27 -19.00
N LEU A 44 -51.46 -6.06 -19.67
CA LEU A 44 -52.07 -7.05 -20.58
C LEU A 44 -51.13 -7.49 -21.72
N LYS A 45 -50.19 -6.63 -22.12
CA LYS A 45 -49.22 -6.92 -23.19
C LYS A 45 -48.02 -7.74 -22.72
N THR A 46 -47.78 -7.84 -21.41
CA THR A 46 -46.64 -8.54 -20.80
C THR A 46 -47.13 -9.42 -19.66
N PRO A 47 -47.87 -10.50 -19.96
CA PRO A 47 -48.53 -11.34 -18.95
C PRO A 47 -47.55 -12.09 -18.04
N THR A 48 -46.31 -12.30 -18.51
CA THR A 48 -45.24 -12.97 -17.77
C THR A 48 -44.59 -12.08 -16.70
N ASN A 49 -44.82 -10.76 -16.75
CA ASN A 49 -44.39 -9.83 -15.71
C ASN A 49 -45.56 -9.63 -14.74
N PHE A 50 -45.40 -9.99 -13.47
CA PHE A 50 -46.49 -9.92 -12.50
C PHE A 50 -46.06 -9.26 -11.19
N LYS A 51 -47.05 -8.78 -10.45
CA LYS A 51 -46.90 -8.28 -9.08
C LYS A 51 -47.46 -9.29 -8.10
N PHE A 52 -46.85 -9.35 -6.93
CA PHE A 52 -47.30 -10.19 -5.83
C PHE A 52 -46.89 -9.54 -4.50
N ASN A 53 -47.50 -9.97 -3.41
CA ASN A 53 -47.14 -9.57 -2.06
C ASN A 53 -47.02 -10.81 -1.17
N ASP A 54 -46.33 -10.69 -0.04
CA ASP A 54 -46.16 -11.77 0.95
C ASP A 54 -46.82 -11.42 2.30
N GLY A 55 -47.77 -10.47 2.29
CA GLY A 55 -48.35 -9.85 3.48
C GLY A 55 -47.45 -8.81 4.18
N ARG A 56 -46.15 -8.74 3.88
CA ARG A 56 -45.19 -7.80 4.50
C ARG A 56 -44.71 -6.75 3.50
N HIS A 57 -44.25 -7.20 2.35
CA HIS A 57 -43.70 -6.40 1.27
C HIS A 57 -44.43 -6.66 -0.05
N PHE A 58 -44.26 -5.71 -0.97
CA PHE A 58 -44.81 -5.80 -2.32
C PHE A 58 -43.68 -5.99 -3.31
N TYR A 59 -43.89 -6.88 -4.28
CA TYR A 59 -42.89 -7.30 -5.23
C TYR A 59 -43.38 -7.18 -6.67
N LYS A 60 -42.43 -7.09 -7.58
CA LYS A 60 -42.64 -7.18 -9.03
C LYS A 60 -41.59 -8.10 -9.64
N TYR A 61 -42.04 -9.09 -10.38
CA TYR A 61 -41.17 -9.95 -11.18
C TYR A 61 -41.20 -9.53 -12.65
N THR A 62 -40.04 -9.57 -13.30
CA THR A 62 -39.91 -9.38 -14.75
C THR A 62 -39.22 -10.56 -15.41
N SER A 63 -39.88 -11.17 -16.39
CA SER A 63 -39.42 -12.42 -17.00
C SER A 63 -38.26 -12.26 -17.97
N ALA A 64 -38.16 -11.10 -18.65
CA ALA A 64 -37.14 -10.86 -19.68
C ALA A 64 -35.71 -11.05 -19.14
N ASP A 65 -35.47 -10.57 -17.92
CA ASP A 65 -34.16 -10.58 -17.27
C ASP A 65 -34.16 -11.39 -15.95
N SER A 66 -35.26 -12.10 -15.66
CA SER A 66 -35.47 -12.82 -14.38
C SER A 66 -35.19 -11.98 -13.14
N GLN A 67 -35.67 -10.73 -13.13
CA GLN A 67 -35.42 -9.79 -12.03
C GLN A 67 -36.59 -9.76 -11.05
N LEU A 68 -36.26 -9.66 -9.77
CA LEU A 68 -37.20 -9.45 -8.68
C LEU A 68 -36.97 -8.08 -8.06
N TYR A 69 -38.02 -7.27 -8.02
CA TYR A 69 -38.03 -5.95 -7.42
C TYR A 69 -38.88 -5.95 -6.16
N MET A 70 -38.39 -5.34 -5.08
CA MET A 70 -39.16 -5.05 -3.87
C MET A 70 -39.52 -3.57 -3.81
N ASN A 71 -40.73 -3.25 -3.37
CA ASN A 71 -41.16 -1.89 -3.09
C ASN A 71 -40.84 -1.51 -1.64
N PHE A 72 -39.99 -0.49 -1.46
CA PHE A 72 -39.53 0.00 -0.16
C PHE A 72 -40.48 1.00 0.50
N LYS A 73 -41.62 1.37 -0.13
CA LYS A 73 -42.55 2.39 0.39
C LYS A 73 -41.83 3.69 0.76
N ASN A 74 -41.00 4.18 -0.15
CA ASN A 74 -40.02 5.28 0.00
C ASN A 74 -40.45 6.52 0.82
N LYS A 75 -41.74 6.84 0.90
CA LYS A 75 -42.24 7.98 1.69
C LYS A 75 -42.50 7.65 3.15
N ASP A 76 -42.83 6.40 3.45
CA ASP A 76 -43.29 5.97 4.77
C ASP A 76 -42.13 5.49 5.65
N ILE A 77 -40.94 5.35 5.07
CA ILE A 77 -39.73 4.83 5.73
C ILE A 77 -38.70 5.91 6.06
N VAL A 78 -38.96 7.19 5.73
CA VAL A 78 -38.01 8.29 5.90
C VAL A 78 -37.79 8.55 7.39
N LEU A 79 -36.52 8.53 7.82
CA LEU A 79 -36.07 8.88 9.16
C LEU A 79 -35.34 10.22 9.20
N GLU A 80 -34.53 10.50 8.18
CA GLU A 80 -33.73 11.73 8.10
C GLU A 80 -33.78 12.37 6.72
N GLU A 81 -33.56 13.70 6.70
CA GLU A 81 -33.36 14.48 5.49
C GLU A 81 -31.99 15.15 5.52
N TRP A 82 -31.18 14.91 4.50
CA TRP A 82 -29.88 15.55 4.33
C TRP A 82 -29.97 16.57 3.20
N GLU A 83 -29.75 17.84 3.51
CA GLU A 83 -29.63 18.87 2.48
C GLU A 83 -28.36 18.65 1.66
N LEU A 84 -28.46 18.77 0.34
CA LEU A 84 -27.34 18.64 -0.57
C LEU A 84 -27.03 19.97 -1.24
N GLU A 85 -25.75 20.22 -1.43
CA GLU A 85 -25.27 21.23 -2.36
C GLU A 85 -24.58 20.53 -3.53
N TYR A 86 -25.22 20.53 -4.69
CA TYR A 86 -24.56 20.07 -5.90
C TYR A 86 -23.53 21.09 -6.34
N VAL A 87 -22.30 20.61 -6.49
CA VAL A 87 -21.22 21.39 -7.10
C VAL A 87 -21.59 21.68 -8.55
N LYS A 88 -21.60 22.97 -8.93
CA LYS A 88 -21.94 23.42 -10.29
C LYS A 88 -20.94 22.93 -11.35
N ASP A 89 -19.66 22.91 -11.00
CA ASP A 89 -18.58 22.43 -11.85
C ASP A 89 -17.70 21.45 -11.07
N PRO A 90 -18.03 20.15 -11.07
CA PRO A 90 -17.23 19.15 -10.38
C PRO A 90 -15.83 19.04 -11.01
N PHE A 91 -15.69 19.27 -12.32
CA PHE A 91 -14.40 19.20 -12.99
C PHE A 91 -13.45 20.30 -12.53
N TYR A 92 -13.95 21.53 -12.35
CA TYR A 92 -13.15 22.60 -11.76
C TYR A 92 -12.66 22.24 -10.35
N ILE A 93 -13.51 21.64 -9.51
CA ILE A 93 -13.09 21.19 -8.18
C ILE A 93 -12.00 20.13 -8.28
N PHE A 94 -12.15 19.12 -9.16
CA PHE A 94 -11.13 18.08 -9.33
C PHE A 94 -9.82 18.65 -9.91
N GLU A 95 -9.90 19.55 -10.89
CA GLU A 95 -8.74 20.20 -11.50
C GLU A 95 -7.99 21.07 -10.47
N LYS A 96 -8.74 21.79 -9.61
CA LYS A 96 -8.20 22.69 -8.59
C LYS A 96 -8.11 22.06 -7.21
N LEU A 97 -8.27 20.74 -7.07
CA LEU A 97 -8.25 20.06 -5.78
C LEU A 97 -6.92 20.30 -5.04
N HIS A 98 -5.82 20.32 -5.80
CA HIS A 98 -4.47 20.65 -5.33
C HIS A 98 -4.31 22.09 -4.80
N LEU A 99 -5.21 23.01 -5.14
CA LEU A 99 -5.25 24.38 -4.61
C LEU A 99 -6.12 24.47 -3.36
N LEU A 100 -7.17 23.65 -3.27
CA LEU A 100 -8.05 23.57 -2.11
C LEU A 100 -7.37 22.85 -0.93
N SER A 101 -6.54 21.84 -1.21
CA SER A 101 -5.73 21.14 -0.19
C SER A 101 -4.63 22.00 0.43
N ARG A 102 -4.28 23.15 -0.18
CA ARG A 102 -3.25 24.08 0.31
C ARG A 102 -3.74 25.05 1.37
N LYS A 103 -5.05 25.11 1.66
CA LYS A 103 -5.60 26.09 2.62
C LYS A 103 -5.45 25.70 4.10
N SER A 104 -5.05 24.47 4.43
CA SER A 104 -4.63 24.15 5.80
C SER A 104 -3.16 24.52 5.96
N GLU A 105 -2.90 25.65 6.64
CA GLU A 105 -1.59 26.10 7.15
C GLU A 105 -0.37 25.46 6.44
N GLU A 106 0.03 26.02 5.29
CA GLU A 106 1.27 25.61 4.62
C GLU A 106 2.46 25.89 5.54
N ASN A 107 2.85 24.89 6.33
CA ASN A 107 4.18 24.83 6.91
C ASN A 107 5.15 25.05 5.76
N LYS A 108 5.98 26.09 5.85
CA LYS A 108 6.91 26.41 4.75
C LYS A 108 7.83 25.21 4.55
N ILE A 109 7.94 24.75 3.30
CA ILE A 109 8.82 23.64 2.97
C ILE A 109 10.26 24.13 3.06
N LEU A 110 11.05 23.49 3.92
CA LEU A 110 12.49 23.76 4.05
C LEU A 110 13.28 22.97 3.01
N GLN A 111 12.96 21.68 2.87
CA GLN A 111 13.69 20.78 2.00
C GLN A 111 12.84 19.56 1.65
N THR A 112 12.98 19.05 0.42
CA THR A 112 12.43 17.76 0.02
C THR A 112 13.54 16.85 -0.49
N VAL A 113 13.32 15.54 -0.37
CA VAL A 113 14.15 14.50 -1.00
C VAL A 113 13.24 13.38 -1.46
N SER A 114 13.47 12.86 -2.65
CA SER A 114 12.66 11.78 -3.21
C SER A 114 13.51 10.68 -3.83
N TRP A 115 13.03 9.43 -3.84
CA TRP A 115 13.70 8.34 -4.53
C TRP A 115 12.74 7.23 -4.94
N MET A 116 13.13 6.49 -5.97
CA MET A 116 12.36 5.34 -6.45
C MET A 116 12.50 4.13 -5.52
N ILE A 117 11.40 3.40 -5.36
CA ILE A 117 11.34 2.13 -4.63
C ILE A 117 11.99 0.99 -5.44
N PRO A 118 11.70 0.83 -6.75
CA PRO A 118 12.43 -0.12 -7.58
C PRO A 118 13.91 0.24 -7.69
N ASN A 119 14.74 -0.79 -7.89
CA ASN A 119 16.14 -0.63 -8.24
C ASN A 119 16.29 -0.10 -9.68
N LYS A 120 17.54 0.15 -10.10
CA LYS A 120 17.88 0.64 -11.45
C LYS A 120 17.47 -0.29 -12.59
N ASP A 121 17.16 -1.55 -12.29
CA ASP A 121 16.75 -2.57 -13.26
C ASP A 121 15.21 -2.71 -13.26
N GLY A 122 14.50 -1.79 -12.59
CA GLY A 122 13.04 -1.76 -12.51
C GLY A 122 12.45 -2.83 -11.60
N LYS A 123 13.22 -3.42 -10.68
CA LYS A 123 12.77 -4.51 -9.80
C LYS A 123 12.74 -4.11 -8.32
N VAL A 124 11.77 -4.64 -7.58
CA VAL A 124 11.78 -4.64 -6.12
C VAL A 124 12.40 -5.95 -5.65
N GLU A 125 13.50 -5.86 -4.89
CA GLU A 125 14.17 -7.07 -4.40
C GLU A 125 13.30 -7.84 -3.41
N GLU A 126 13.27 -9.17 -3.55
CA GLU A 126 12.44 -10.06 -2.70
C GLU A 126 12.81 -9.98 -1.22
N SER A 127 14.04 -9.59 -0.87
CA SER A 127 14.47 -9.36 0.52
C SER A 127 14.92 -7.91 0.74
N SER A 128 14.25 -6.96 0.07
CA SER A 128 14.45 -5.51 0.24
C SER A 128 14.03 -5.04 1.64
N GLY A 129 14.16 -3.73 1.90
CA GLY A 129 13.59 -3.14 3.12
C GLY A 129 12.07 -3.26 3.21
N PHE A 130 11.38 -3.18 2.07
CA PHE A 130 9.93 -3.34 1.97
C PHE A 130 9.50 -4.82 2.07
N ASN A 131 10.35 -5.75 1.64
CA ASN A 131 10.13 -7.19 1.76
C ASN A 131 11.02 -7.82 2.86
N ALA A 132 11.24 -7.11 3.97
CA ALA A 132 12.20 -7.57 4.98
C ALA A 132 11.75 -8.86 5.68
N PHE A 133 10.45 -9.16 5.72
CA PHE A 133 9.86 -10.40 6.26
C PHE A 133 10.30 -11.67 5.52
N ASP A 134 10.66 -11.59 4.24
CA ASP A 134 11.15 -12.72 3.42
C ASP A 134 12.64 -13.06 3.72
N GLY A 135 13.35 -12.15 4.40
CA GLY A 135 14.74 -12.32 4.77
C GLY A 135 14.98 -13.50 5.73
N SER A 136 16.20 -14.03 5.73
CA SER A 136 16.59 -15.14 6.62
C SER A 136 16.42 -14.78 8.10
N SER A 137 16.07 -15.79 8.91
CA SER A 137 15.92 -15.69 10.35
C SER A 137 17.15 -15.11 11.06
N LYS A 138 16.92 -14.19 12.00
CA LYS A 138 17.98 -13.54 12.82
C LYS A 138 18.35 -14.34 14.07
N ILE A 139 17.74 -15.51 14.29
CA ILE A 139 18.01 -16.35 15.46
C ILE A 139 19.48 -16.78 15.46
N GLY A 140 20.19 -16.70 16.59
CA GLY A 140 21.57 -17.16 16.70
C GLY A 140 21.70 -18.69 16.63
N LYS A 141 22.82 -19.21 16.14
CA LYS A 141 23.03 -20.66 15.90
C LYS A 141 22.64 -21.55 17.10
N ASN A 142 23.14 -21.23 18.30
CA ASN A 142 22.83 -21.99 19.52
C ASN A 142 21.33 -22.02 19.84
N SER A 143 20.62 -20.92 19.57
CA SER A 143 19.17 -20.86 19.78
C SER A 143 18.41 -21.64 18.72
N ARG A 144 18.91 -21.72 17.47
CA ARG A 144 18.33 -22.56 16.41
C ARG A 144 18.41 -24.02 16.81
N GLU A 145 19.58 -24.49 17.23
CA GLU A 145 19.80 -25.88 17.64
C GLU A 145 18.90 -26.28 18.84
N LYS A 146 18.77 -25.41 19.85
CA LYS A 146 17.87 -25.66 20.99
C LYS A 146 16.40 -25.77 20.57
N ARG A 147 15.94 -24.88 19.68
CA ARG A 147 14.55 -24.90 19.20
C ARG A 147 14.28 -26.14 18.34
N ILE A 148 15.21 -26.52 17.46
CA ILE A 148 15.10 -27.75 16.66
C ILE A 148 14.98 -28.97 17.57
N LYS A 149 15.80 -29.09 18.63
CA LYS A 149 15.69 -30.21 19.58
C LYS A 149 14.34 -30.26 20.30
N LYS A 150 13.80 -29.10 20.71
CA LYS A 150 12.48 -29.01 21.35
C LYS A 150 11.37 -29.46 20.39
N LEU A 151 11.43 -29.02 19.13
CA LEU A 151 10.48 -29.43 18.09
C LEU A 151 10.62 -30.91 17.76
N GLU A 152 11.84 -31.45 17.69
CA GLU A 152 12.08 -32.86 17.45
C GLU A 152 11.42 -33.74 18.51
N GLN A 153 11.47 -33.32 19.78
CA GLN A 153 10.78 -34.03 20.85
C GLN A 153 9.25 -33.98 20.67
N TYR A 154 8.68 -32.80 20.41
CA TYR A 154 7.25 -32.64 20.16
C TYR A 154 6.77 -33.49 18.97
N LEU A 155 7.54 -33.50 17.88
CA LEU A 155 7.23 -34.28 16.68
C LEU A 155 7.24 -35.78 16.97
N LYS A 156 8.22 -36.29 17.74
CA LYS A 156 8.28 -37.72 18.13
C LYS A 156 7.11 -38.16 19.01
N GLU A 157 6.56 -37.25 19.81
CA GLU A 157 5.46 -37.54 20.72
C GLU A 157 4.09 -37.54 20.01
N ASN A 158 3.95 -36.80 18.90
CA ASN A 158 2.65 -36.52 18.27
C ASN A 158 2.52 -36.97 16.80
N PHE A 159 3.63 -37.26 16.10
CA PHE A 159 3.66 -37.55 14.66
C PHE A 159 4.49 -38.80 14.33
N THR A 160 4.45 -39.24 13.06
CA THR A 160 5.22 -40.40 12.61
C THR A 160 6.72 -40.12 12.60
N ILE A 161 7.50 -41.20 12.54
CA ILE A 161 8.96 -41.11 12.43
C ILE A 161 9.35 -40.48 11.08
N GLU A 162 8.60 -40.81 10.03
CA GLU A 162 8.77 -40.25 8.68
C GLU A 162 8.56 -38.73 8.67
N ASP A 163 7.46 -38.25 9.25
CA ASP A 163 7.14 -36.82 9.33
C ASP A 163 8.20 -36.07 10.16
N THR A 164 8.57 -36.64 11.30
CA THR A 164 9.60 -36.10 12.18
C THR A 164 10.92 -35.93 11.42
N ASN A 165 11.38 -36.98 10.75
CA ASN A 165 12.65 -36.95 10.02
C ASN A 165 12.61 -35.94 8.89
N PHE A 166 11.49 -35.86 8.15
CA PHE A 166 11.32 -34.94 7.05
C PHE A 166 11.39 -33.47 7.51
N VAL A 167 10.62 -33.10 8.55
CA VAL A 167 10.59 -31.74 9.10
C VAL A 167 11.96 -31.34 9.65
N ILE A 168 12.62 -32.21 10.41
CA ILE A 168 13.90 -31.91 11.05
C ILE A 168 15.04 -31.81 10.02
N ASP A 169 15.05 -32.64 8.98
CA ASP A 169 16.02 -32.55 7.89
C ASP A 169 15.92 -31.20 7.16
N LEU A 170 14.70 -30.78 6.80
CA LEU A 170 14.47 -29.49 6.17
C LEU A 170 14.86 -28.32 7.09
N LEU A 171 14.51 -28.37 8.37
CA LEU A 171 14.90 -27.33 9.34
C LEU A 171 16.43 -27.22 9.48
N LYS A 172 17.15 -28.34 9.49
CA LYS A 172 18.63 -28.33 9.55
C LYS A 172 19.24 -27.72 8.29
N LYS A 173 18.75 -28.08 7.10
CA LYS A 173 19.17 -27.49 5.83
C LYS A 173 18.92 -25.98 5.79
N ILE A 174 17.75 -25.53 6.25
CA ILE A 174 17.38 -24.10 6.23
C ILE A 174 18.17 -23.29 7.26
N LEU A 175 18.34 -23.82 8.48
CA LEU A 175 18.77 -23.03 9.64
C LEU A 175 20.22 -23.25 10.08
N ILE A 176 20.81 -24.41 9.77
CA ILE A 176 22.13 -24.82 10.26
C ILE A 176 23.14 -24.93 9.12
N GLU A 177 22.75 -25.56 8.01
CA GLU A 177 23.64 -25.81 6.88
C GLU A 177 23.90 -24.56 6.04
N ASN A 178 25.03 -24.57 5.33
CA ASN A 178 25.42 -23.50 4.42
C ASN A 178 24.78 -23.65 3.04
N THR A 179 23.45 -23.73 3.01
CA THR A 179 22.65 -23.83 1.78
C THR A 179 22.52 -22.47 1.09
N GLU A 180 22.48 -22.47 -0.24
CA GLU A 180 22.30 -21.27 -1.06
C GLU A 180 20.96 -20.56 -0.81
N LYS A 181 20.89 -19.25 -1.05
CA LYS A 181 19.71 -18.44 -0.70
C LYS A 181 18.44 -18.86 -1.46
N VAL A 182 18.58 -19.17 -2.75
CA VAL A 182 17.47 -19.60 -3.62
C VAL A 182 16.93 -20.95 -3.16
N GLU A 183 17.83 -21.89 -2.89
CA GLU A 183 17.47 -23.22 -2.40
C GLU A 183 16.80 -23.14 -1.01
N LYS A 184 17.28 -22.28 -0.10
CA LYS A 184 16.62 -22.02 1.19
C LYS A 184 15.16 -21.53 1.06
N LYS A 185 14.82 -20.81 0.00
CA LYS A 185 13.42 -20.38 -0.26
C LYS A 185 12.55 -21.54 -0.73
N GLN A 186 13.07 -22.37 -1.62
CA GLN A 186 12.39 -23.57 -2.08
C GLN A 186 12.16 -24.56 -0.93
N LEU A 187 13.17 -24.80 -0.10
CA LEU A 187 13.07 -25.64 1.09
C LEU A 187 12.07 -25.09 2.12
N ARG A 188 12.04 -23.76 2.33
CA ARG A 188 11.03 -23.11 3.18
C ARG A 188 9.62 -23.37 2.67
N SER A 189 9.37 -23.12 1.39
CA SER A 189 8.04 -23.34 0.79
C SER A 189 7.62 -24.81 0.89
N LYS A 190 8.56 -25.74 0.65
CA LYS A 190 8.31 -27.18 0.81
C LYS A 190 7.97 -27.55 2.26
N LEU A 191 8.68 -26.98 3.23
CA LEU A 191 8.43 -27.23 4.65
C LEU A 191 7.06 -26.70 5.09
N ILE A 192 6.71 -25.48 4.68
CA ILE A 192 5.43 -24.85 5.07
C ILE A 192 4.24 -25.61 4.47
N ASN A 193 4.27 -25.93 3.18
CA ASN A 193 3.21 -26.72 2.56
C ASN A 193 3.06 -28.10 3.23
N PHE A 194 4.15 -28.69 3.70
CA PHE A 194 4.10 -29.98 4.38
C PHE A 194 3.42 -29.86 5.77
N ILE A 195 3.80 -28.87 6.57
CA ILE A 195 3.26 -28.71 7.94
C ILE A 195 1.80 -28.24 7.94
N GLU A 196 1.37 -27.49 6.93
CA GLU A 196 -0.04 -27.12 6.76
C GLU A 196 -0.92 -28.37 6.58
N ASN A 197 -0.43 -29.39 5.85
CA ASN A 197 -1.17 -30.65 5.68
C ASN A 197 -1.25 -31.50 6.96
N LEU A 198 -0.43 -31.21 7.97
CA LEU A 198 -0.48 -31.89 9.27
C LEU A 198 -1.60 -31.34 10.18
N ASN A 199 -2.22 -30.20 9.82
CA ASN A 199 -3.31 -29.55 10.56
C ASN A 199 -3.01 -29.34 12.06
N ASP A 200 -1.77 -28.96 12.41
CA ASP A 200 -1.37 -28.62 13.78
C ASP A 200 -0.93 -27.14 13.86
N ASP A 201 -1.76 -26.32 14.51
CA ASP A 201 -1.56 -24.87 14.65
C ASP A 201 -0.31 -24.51 15.46
N TYR A 202 0.01 -25.31 16.49
CA TYR A 202 1.18 -25.07 17.33
C TYR A 202 2.47 -25.30 16.55
N LEU A 203 2.54 -26.41 15.80
CA LEU A 203 3.66 -26.78 14.96
C LEU A 203 3.88 -25.74 13.86
N THR A 204 2.79 -25.34 13.20
CA THR A 204 2.81 -24.32 12.15
C THR A 204 3.40 -23.02 12.69
N ASN A 205 2.87 -22.50 13.79
CA ASN A 205 3.32 -21.25 14.40
C ASN A 205 4.79 -21.31 14.87
N GLU A 206 5.21 -22.41 15.49
CA GLU A 206 6.60 -22.55 15.97
C GLU A 206 7.60 -22.65 14.82
N ILE A 207 7.28 -23.40 13.76
CA ILE A 207 8.14 -23.52 12.58
C ILE A 207 8.20 -22.19 11.82
N GLU A 208 7.07 -21.51 11.61
CA GLU A 208 7.03 -20.21 10.96
C GLU A 208 7.92 -19.18 11.66
N LYS A 209 7.85 -19.09 12.99
CA LYS A 209 8.71 -18.21 13.80
C LYS A 209 10.20 -18.53 13.70
N MET A 210 10.53 -19.76 13.30
CA MET A 210 11.92 -20.19 13.12
C MET A 210 12.45 -19.85 11.73
N VAL A 211 11.64 -20.02 10.69
CA VAL A 211 12.07 -19.91 9.29
C VAL A 211 11.75 -18.57 8.63
N TYR A 212 10.77 -17.83 9.16
CA TYR A 212 10.41 -16.49 8.70
C TYR A 212 10.73 -15.42 9.73
N ARG A 213 10.76 -14.18 9.25
CA ARG A 213 10.70 -12.99 10.08
C ARG A 213 9.24 -12.59 10.34
N PRO A 214 8.97 -11.71 11.32
CA PRO A 214 7.64 -11.19 11.55
C PRO A 214 7.02 -10.60 10.27
N VAL A 215 5.74 -10.88 10.04
CA VAL A 215 5.02 -10.47 8.81
C VAL A 215 5.01 -8.96 8.58
N GLY A 216 4.99 -8.18 9.66
CA GLY A 216 5.10 -6.71 9.62
C GLY A 216 6.54 -6.18 9.65
N GLU A 217 7.58 -7.03 9.59
CA GLU A 217 8.97 -6.54 9.60
C GLU A 217 9.26 -5.78 8.29
N VAL A 218 9.40 -4.47 8.39
CA VAL A 218 9.72 -3.58 7.28
C VAL A 218 10.72 -2.50 7.71
N TYR A 219 11.41 -1.91 6.73
CA TYR A 219 12.05 -0.60 6.88
C TYR A 219 12.06 0.14 5.56
N ILE A 220 12.03 1.47 5.59
CA ILE A 220 12.23 2.27 4.38
C ILE A 220 13.74 2.42 4.15
N PRO A 221 14.30 1.90 3.05
CA PRO A 221 15.71 2.03 2.76
C PRO A 221 16.05 3.45 2.29
N ILE A 222 17.16 4.02 2.80
CA ILE A 222 17.73 5.29 2.33
C ILE A 222 18.83 4.98 1.30
N PRO A 223 18.66 5.39 0.03
CA PRO A 223 19.68 5.19 -1.00
C PRO A 223 20.96 5.93 -0.66
N ASP A 224 22.11 5.25 -0.81
CA ASP A 224 23.44 5.82 -0.56
C ASP A 224 23.51 6.56 0.79
N SER A 225 23.00 5.92 1.83
CA SER A 225 22.77 6.53 3.15
C SER A 225 23.97 7.27 3.74
N LYS A 226 25.20 6.78 3.50
CA LYS A 226 26.42 7.47 3.94
C LYS A 226 26.54 8.87 3.34
N ASN A 227 26.34 8.99 2.03
CA ASN A 227 26.42 10.28 1.35
C ASN A 227 25.18 11.14 1.64
N PHE A 228 24.01 10.53 1.74
CA PHE A 228 22.78 11.22 2.17
C PHE A 228 23.00 11.92 3.52
N HIS A 229 23.43 11.20 4.55
CA HIS A 229 23.64 11.76 5.89
C HIS A 229 24.82 12.73 5.99
N LYS A 230 25.75 12.70 5.02
CA LYS A 230 26.81 13.69 4.91
C LYS A 230 26.29 15.01 4.33
N ASN A 231 25.43 14.93 3.32
CA ASN A 231 24.90 16.09 2.62
C ASN A 231 23.71 16.72 3.36
N PHE A 232 22.93 15.91 4.07
CA PHE A 232 21.73 16.31 4.81
C PHE A 232 21.78 15.79 6.26
N PRO A 233 22.77 16.21 7.06
CA PRO A 233 23.02 15.64 8.39
C PRO A 233 21.86 15.81 9.37
N ASP A 234 21.05 16.85 9.16
CA ASP A 234 19.95 17.22 10.04
C ASP A 234 18.58 17.02 9.38
N PHE A 235 18.47 16.26 8.28
CA PHE A 235 17.20 16.08 7.56
C PHE A 235 16.12 15.48 8.45
N PHE A 236 16.39 14.30 9.03
CA PHE A 236 15.42 13.59 9.87
C PHE A 236 15.47 14.04 11.33
N ALA A 237 16.66 14.01 11.92
CA ALA A 237 16.95 14.59 13.22
C ALA A 237 18.43 14.99 13.25
N LYS A 238 18.79 15.87 14.19
CA LYS A 238 20.12 16.47 14.24
C LYS A 238 21.20 15.39 14.30
N ASN A 239 22.04 15.31 13.26
CA ASN A 239 23.10 14.32 13.10
C ASN A 239 22.65 12.85 13.23
N ALA A 240 21.39 12.53 12.91
CA ALA A 240 20.82 11.20 13.17
C ALA A 240 21.59 10.05 12.48
N GLY A 241 22.14 10.32 11.29
CA GLY A 241 22.93 9.37 10.51
C GLY A 241 24.44 9.42 10.73
N LYS A 242 24.93 10.22 11.70
CA LYS A 242 26.37 10.36 11.95
C LYS A 242 26.98 9.02 12.33
N LEU A 243 28.08 8.65 11.67
CA LEU A 243 28.79 7.40 11.90
C LEU A 243 29.92 7.56 12.92
N LYS A 244 30.23 6.48 13.64
CA LYS A 244 31.45 6.40 14.46
C LYS A 244 32.67 6.39 13.55
N GLN A 245 33.76 7.04 13.97
CA GLN A 245 34.99 7.11 13.19
C GLN A 245 35.48 5.71 12.82
N GLY A 246 35.69 5.47 11.52
CA GLY A 246 36.17 4.19 10.99
C GLY A 246 35.18 3.02 11.08
N LYS A 247 33.92 3.23 11.50
CA LYS A 247 32.91 2.17 11.65
C LYS A 247 31.66 2.49 10.84
N ALA A 248 30.92 1.44 10.47
CA ALA A 248 29.60 1.58 9.85
C ALA A 248 28.47 1.84 10.86
N SER A 249 28.74 1.73 12.18
CA SER A 249 27.74 1.94 13.22
C SER A 249 27.47 3.42 13.49
N LEU A 250 26.23 3.73 13.85
CA LEU A 250 25.77 5.08 14.20
C LEU A 250 26.41 5.57 15.50
N ALA A 251 26.78 6.84 15.53
CA ALA A 251 27.46 7.50 16.64
C ALA A 251 26.50 7.84 17.79
N LEU A 252 25.27 8.23 17.47
CA LEU A 252 24.26 8.63 18.45
C LEU A 252 23.46 7.41 18.96
N PRO A 253 22.99 7.44 20.22
CA PRO A 253 22.09 6.41 20.75
C PRO A 253 20.71 6.48 20.07
N LYS A 254 19.82 5.51 20.32
CA LYS A 254 18.53 5.38 19.58
C LYS A 254 17.67 6.62 19.75
N GLU A 255 17.60 7.12 20.97
CA GLU A 255 16.73 8.19 21.45
C GLU A 255 17.04 9.51 20.74
N ASN A 256 18.31 9.73 20.38
CA ASN A 256 18.79 10.93 19.69
C ASN A 256 18.73 10.82 18.16
N ARG A 257 18.12 9.76 17.62
CA ARG A 257 17.95 9.53 16.17
C ARG A 257 16.48 9.40 15.79
N THR A 258 15.60 9.85 16.67
CA THR A 258 14.15 9.77 16.56
C THR A 258 13.58 11.02 15.93
N PHE A 259 12.46 10.89 15.23
CA PHE A 259 11.73 12.00 14.60
C PHE A 259 10.27 11.60 14.37
N LYS A 260 9.39 12.61 14.21
CA LYS A 260 7.99 12.39 13.86
C LYS A 260 7.84 12.27 12.36
N LEU A 261 7.22 11.18 11.89
CA LEU A 261 6.95 10.91 10.49
C LEU A 261 5.44 11.05 10.25
N LYS A 262 5.05 12.05 9.46
CA LYS A 262 3.65 12.37 9.15
C LYS A 262 3.28 11.93 7.74
N PHE A 263 2.30 11.06 7.65
CA PHE A 263 1.70 10.65 6.39
C PHE A 263 0.81 11.77 5.86
N ILE A 264 1.25 12.44 4.79
CA ILE A 264 0.59 13.67 4.32
C ILE A 264 -0.85 13.37 3.87
N SER A 265 -1.09 12.19 3.28
CA SER A 265 -2.40 11.79 2.77
C SER A 265 -3.45 11.57 3.85
N SER A 266 -3.07 11.00 5.01
CA SER A 266 -4.02 10.69 6.09
C SER A 266 -3.91 11.60 7.31
N GLY A 267 -2.83 12.37 7.42
CA GLY A 267 -2.50 13.16 8.61
C GLY A 267 -1.95 12.34 9.79
N ASN A 268 -1.88 11.02 9.68
CA ASN A 268 -1.36 10.15 10.74
C ASN A 268 0.12 10.44 11.01
N VAL A 269 0.51 10.44 12.28
CA VAL A 269 1.88 10.67 12.72
C VAL A 269 2.39 9.46 13.50
N ILE A 270 3.61 9.01 13.18
CA ILE A 270 4.29 7.94 13.92
C ILE A 270 5.66 8.42 14.39
N ASP A 271 6.13 7.86 15.50
CA ASP A 271 7.51 8.07 15.93
C ASP A 271 8.44 7.08 15.21
N ALA A 272 9.33 7.62 14.39
CA ALA A 272 10.28 6.89 13.57
C ALA A 272 11.72 7.17 14.02
N TYR A 273 12.67 6.36 13.57
CA TYR A 273 14.09 6.58 13.83
C TYR A 273 14.97 6.04 12.72
N ILE A 274 16.13 6.67 12.55
CA ILE A 274 17.20 6.20 11.64
C ILE A 274 17.92 5.05 12.30
N ASN A 275 18.14 3.93 11.62
CA ASN A 275 18.82 2.76 12.18
C ASN A 275 19.62 1.92 11.15
N GLN A 276 20.10 0.76 11.63
CA GLN A 276 21.02 -0.15 10.93
C GLN A 276 22.38 0.47 10.57
N ASP A 277 23.29 -0.35 10.06
CA ASP A 277 24.60 0.09 9.58
C ASP A 277 24.46 1.17 8.50
N ALA A 278 25.34 2.15 8.55
CA ALA A 278 25.35 3.36 7.73
C ALA A 278 24.10 4.25 7.87
N GLY A 279 23.20 3.99 8.82
CA GLY A 279 21.93 4.72 8.92
C GLY A 279 21.03 4.48 7.71
N LYS A 280 21.06 3.28 7.14
CA LYS A 280 20.40 2.96 5.87
C LYS A 280 18.89 2.71 5.97
N ALA A 281 18.32 2.69 7.17
CA ALA A 281 16.97 2.24 7.39
C ALA A 281 16.18 3.22 8.27
N ILE A 282 14.91 3.43 7.93
CA ILE A 282 13.91 4.14 8.74
C ILE A 282 12.92 3.09 9.26
N GLN A 283 12.67 3.08 10.58
CA GLN A 283 11.72 2.18 11.23
C GLN A 283 10.90 2.91 12.30
N SER A 284 9.75 2.35 12.68
CA SER A 284 8.98 2.77 13.85
C SER A 284 9.68 2.38 15.17
N ILE A 285 9.57 3.20 16.21
CA ILE A 285 10.32 3.05 17.47
C ILE A 285 9.83 1.89 18.33
N ASP A 286 8.53 1.79 18.56
CA ASP A 286 7.96 0.94 19.63
C ASP A 286 7.50 -0.41 19.12
N ARG A 287 6.79 -0.43 17.99
CA ARG A 287 6.43 -1.68 17.32
C ARG A 287 6.79 -1.62 15.85
N GLN A 288 7.53 -2.63 15.39
CA GLN A 288 7.94 -2.77 13.99
C GLN A 288 6.75 -2.95 13.06
N ASP A 289 5.63 -3.44 13.58
CA ASP A 289 4.38 -3.61 12.84
C ASP A 289 3.71 -2.28 12.48
N ILE A 290 3.86 -1.18 13.23
CA ILE A 290 3.13 0.06 12.95
C ILE A 290 3.46 0.59 11.54
N LEU A 291 4.75 0.66 11.21
CA LEU A 291 5.19 1.05 9.88
C LEU A 291 4.88 -0.06 8.85
N GLY A 292 4.98 -1.32 9.25
CA GLY A 292 4.66 -2.50 8.44
C GLY A 292 3.21 -2.53 7.97
N GLU A 293 2.27 -2.50 8.89
CA GLU A 293 0.83 -2.45 8.64
C GLU A 293 0.47 -1.27 7.74
N TRP A 294 0.99 -0.08 8.03
CA TRP A 294 0.68 1.09 7.21
C TRP A 294 1.23 0.97 5.79
N LEU A 295 2.49 0.57 5.63
CA LEU A 295 3.10 0.43 4.30
C LEU A 295 2.51 -0.75 3.53
N LEU A 296 2.57 -1.95 4.10
CA LEU A 296 2.22 -3.19 3.42
C LEU A 296 0.72 -3.31 3.21
N ARG A 297 -0.11 -3.02 4.23
CA ARG A 297 -1.58 -3.14 4.13
C ARG A 297 -2.23 -1.85 3.67
N GLY A 298 -1.81 -0.71 4.22
CA GLY A 298 -2.41 0.58 3.90
C GLY A 298 -2.07 1.09 2.50
N VAL A 299 -0.77 1.21 2.19
CA VAL A 299 -0.32 1.78 0.90
C VAL A 299 -0.27 0.73 -0.19
N PHE A 300 0.44 -0.38 0.05
CA PHE A 300 0.69 -1.38 -0.97
C PHE A 300 -0.45 -2.40 -1.12
N GLN A 301 -1.40 -2.40 -0.17
CA GLN A 301 -2.58 -3.27 -0.18
C GLN A 301 -2.21 -4.73 -0.44
N LEU A 302 -1.15 -5.20 0.22
CA LEU A 302 -0.64 -6.56 0.11
C LEU A 302 -1.30 -7.45 1.15
N GLU A 303 -1.56 -8.71 0.81
CA GLU A 303 -1.95 -9.74 1.75
C GLU A 303 -0.78 -10.16 2.67
N GLU A 304 -1.07 -10.92 3.72
CA GLU A 304 -0.01 -11.46 4.57
C GLU A 304 0.99 -12.30 3.76
N ARG A 305 2.28 -12.01 3.96
CA ARG A 305 3.42 -12.63 3.25
C ARG A 305 3.47 -12.41 1.73
N GLU A 306 2.60 -11.60 1.16
CA GLU A 306 2.68 -11.19 -0.25
C GLU A 306 3.86 -10.22 -0.47
N LEU A 307 4.68 -10.48 -1.49
CA LEU A 307 5.84 -9.66 -1.82
C LEU A 307 5.41 -8.39 -2.56
N LEU A 308 5.98 -7.25 -2.16
CA LEU A 308 5.92 -6.04 -2.96
C LEU A 308 6.72 -6.24 -4.25
N THR A 309 6.05 -6.10 -5.40
CA THR A 309 6.66 -6.16 -6.73
C THR A 309 6.54 -4.83 -7.48
N SER A 310 7.27 -4.70 -8.59
CA SER A 310 7.15 -3.54 -9.47
C SER A 310 5.81 -3.51 -10.20
N GLU A 311 5.22 -4.67 -10.51
CA GLU A 311 3.86 -4.71 -11.08
C GLU A 311 2.85 -4.13 -10.09
N ARG A 312 2.94 -4.53 -8.81
CA ARG A 312 2.05 -4.01 -7.76
C ARG A 312 2.17 -2.50 -7.60
N LEU A 313 3.40 -1.98 -7.61
CA LEU A 313 3.66 -0.54 -7.59
C LEU A 313 3.01 0.17 -8.78
N ALA A 314 3.13 -0.40 -9.98
CA ALA A 314 2.52 0.16 -11.19
C ALA A 314 0.98 0.17 -11.14
N GLU A 315 0.34 -0.90 -10.65
CA GLU A 315 -1.12 -0.95 -10.42
C GLU A 315 -1.60 0.18 -9.51
N LEU A 316 -0.82 0.47 -8.47
CA LEU A 316 -1.10 1.52 -7.49
C LEU A 316 -0.71 2.92 -7.98
N HIS A 317 -0.16 3.05 -9.19
CA HIS A 317 0.33 4.31 -9.76
C HIS A 317 1.36 5.03 -8.87
N ILE A 318 2.20 4.25 -8.18
CA ILE A 318 3.29 4.74 -7.34
C ILE A 318 4.59 4.03 -7.73
N ASN A 319 5.73 4.71 -7.67
CA ASN A 319 7.03 4.05 -7.87
C ASN A 319 8.14 4.65 -7.00
N ALA A 320 7.80 5.65 -6.18
CA ALA A 320 8.74 6.44 -5.44
C ALA A 320 8.13 6.94 -4.12
N ILE A 321 9.01 7.40 -3.26
CA ILE A 321 8.69 8.00 -1.98
C ILE A 321 9.35 9.38 -1.91
N ARG A 322 8.64 10.37 -1.39
CA ARG A 322 9.19 11.69 -1.09
C ARG A 322 9.05 11.98 0.40
N PHE A 323 10.10 12.55 0.96
CA PHE A 323 10.12 13.10 2.30
C PHE A 323 10.23 14.63 2.23
N THR A 324 9.48 15.30 3.10
CA THR A 324 9.40 16.76 3.18
C THR A 324 9.76 17.21 4.59
N LYS A 325 10.78 18.03 4.71
CA LYS A 325 11.12 18.75 5.93
C LYS A 325 10.52 20.14 5.87
N TYR A 326 9.89 20.56 6.97
CA TYR A 326 9.27 21.86 7.08
C TYR A 326 10.11 22.83 7.92
N VAL A 327 9.84 24.12 7.81
CA VAL A 327 10.47 25.19 8.59
C VAL A 327 9.86 25.27 9.99
N ASP A 328 8.54 25.13 10.07
CA ASP A 328 7.75 25.51 11.24
C ASP A 328 7.42 24.33 12.18
N THR A 329 7.85 23.11 11.82
CA THR A 329 7.61 21.89 12.61
C THR A 329 8.79 20.92 12.51
N ASP A 330 8.97 20.13 13.55
CA ASP A 330 9.94 19.01 13.61
C ASP A 330 9.38 17.72 12.98
N GLU A 331 8.16 17.75 12.44
CA GLU A 331 7.59 16.65 11.66
C GLU A 331 8.24 16.55 10.28
N ILE A 332 8.49 15.31 9.85
CA ILE A 332 8.89 14.99 8.48
C ILE A 332 7.67 14.42 7.76
N GLY A 333 7.23 15.10 6.70
CA GLY A 333 6.17 14.62 5.83
C GLY A 333 6.67 13.47 4.95
N ILE A 334 5.80 12.49 4.69
CA ILE A 334 6.04 11.39 3.75
C ILE A 334 4.85 11.24 2.81
N GLU A 335 5.16 11.05 1.53
CA GLU A 335 4.20 10.80 0.46
C GLU A 335 4.72 9.73 -0.51
N PHE A 336 3.80 8.97 -1.10
CA PHE A 336 4.06 8.03 -2.18
C PHE A 336 3.70 8.70 -3.49
N ILE A 337 4.66 8.73 -4.41
CA ILE A 337 4.57 9.50 -5.65
C ILE A 337 4.98 8.64 -6.84
N TRP A 338 4.72 9.18 -8.01
CA TRP A 338 5.29 8.71 -9.27
C TRP A 338 6.43 9.61 -9.70
N ILE A 339 7.58 9.02 -10.00
CA ILE A 339 8.73 9.66 -10.65
C ILE A 339 8.83 9.11 -12.08
N ASP A 340 8.81 10.01 -13.07
CA ASP A 340 9.25 9.68 -14.42
C ASP A 340 10.78 9.58 -14.44
N GLU A 341 11.31 8.39 -14.72
CA GLU A 341 12.75 8.14 -14.82
C GLU A 341 13.46 9.03 -15.84
N ASN A 342 12.75 9.45 -16.89
CA ASN A 342 13.29 10.29 -17.95
C ASN A 342 13.28 11.78 -17.59
N ASN A 343 12.48 12.16 -16.59
CA ASN A 343 12.33 13.53 -16.11
C ASN A 343 12.13 13.56 -14.59
N PRO A 344 13.11 13.09 -13.80
CA PRO A 344 12.95 12.98 -12.37
C PRO A 344 12.94 14.37 -11.72
N PRO A 345 12.24 14.53 -10.59
CA PRO A 345 12.15 15.81 -9.90
C PRO A 345 13.52 16.24 -9.36
N GLU A 346 13.69 17.53 -9.08
CA GLU A 346 14.97 18.09 -8.65
C GLU A 346 15.48 17.54 -7.32
N ASP A 347 14.54 17.14 -6.47
CA ASP A 347 14.80 16.57 -5.16
C ASP A 347 15.12 15.07 -5.20
N SER A 348 15.17 14.48 -6.39
CA SER A 348 15.47 13.07 -6.55
C SER A 348 16.92 12.73 -6.15
N ILE A 349 17.08 11.62 -5.43
CA ILE A 349 18.38 11.05 -5.03
C ILE A 349 18.51 9.59 -5.53
N GLY A 350 19.66 8.96 -5.26
CA GLY A 350 19.90 7.57 -5.62
C GLY A 350 20.21 7.38 -7.11
N TRP A 351 19.76 6.26 -7.68
CA TRP A 351 20.09 5.90 -9.07
C TRP A 351 19.36 6.78 -10.09
N VAL A 352 18.12 7.18 -9.80
CA VAL A 352 17.30 7.98 -10.72
C VAL A 352 17.87 9.40 -10.91
N ALA A 353 18.50 9.96 -9.86
CA ALA A 353 19.18 11.25 -9.93
C ALA A 353 20.37 11.26 -10.91
N LYS A 354 21.08 10.12 -11.06
CA LYS A 354 22.23 10.00 -11.98
C LYS A 354 21.81 10.07 -13.45
N ASN A 355 20.58 9.64 -13.76
CA ASN A 355 20.02 9.75 -15.11
C ASN A 355 19.75 11.21 -15.51
N LYS A 356 19.43 12.08 -14.54
CA LYS A 356 19.35 13.54 -14.77
C LYS A 356 20.70 14.11 -15.22
N ILE A 357 21.79 13.73 -14.54
CA ILE A 357 23.16 14.19 -14.85
C ILE A 357 23.60 13.71 -16.24
N SER A 358 23.43 12.42 -16.55
CA SER A 358 23.81 11.86 -17.84
C SER A 358 23.02 12.46 -19.01
N LYS A 359 21.74 12.81 -18.81
CA LYS A 359 20.93 13.54 -19.80
C LYS A 359 21.41 14.98 -19.99
N ILE A 360 21.74 15.70 -18.92
CA ILE A 360 22.33 17.05 -19.00
C ILE A 360 23.66 17.01 -19.76
N GLU A 361 24.50 16.02 -19.50
CA GLU A 361 25.75 15.81 -20.24
C GLU A 361 25.47 15.52 -21.72
N LYS A 362 24.59 14.58 -22.06
CA LYS A 362 24.18 14.31 -23.46
C LYS A 362 23.63 15.57 -24.17
N ILE A 363 22.80 16.37 -23.51
CA ILE A 363 22.29 17.65 -24.05
C ILE A 363 23.43 18.65 -24.27
N LYS A 364 24.39 18.75 -23.35
CA LYS A 364 25.58 19.59 -23.51
C LYS A 364 26.46 19.11 -24.67
N THR A 365 26.62 17.79 -24.84
CA THR A 365 27.38 17.18 -25.95
C THR A 365 26.69 17.42 -27.29
N ASN A 366 25.38 17.24 -27.38
CA ASN A 366 24.60 17.54 -28.58
C ASN A 366 24.62 19.04 -28.92
N ARG A 367 24.55 19.93 -27.92
CA ARG A 367 24.70 21.39 -28.14
C ARG A 367 26.12 21.77 -28.59
N LYS A 368 27.17 21.06 -28.16
CA LYS A 368 28.53 21.22 -28.70
C LYS A 368 28.63 20.73 -30.14
N LEU A 369 28.00 19.60 -30.48
CA LEU A 369 27.94 19.09 -31.86
C LEU A 369 27.18 20.06 -32.80
N HIS A 370 26.04 20.58 -32.36
CA HIS A 370 25.21 21.49 -33.17
C HIS A 370 25.77 22.91 -33.28
N LYS A 371 26.72 23.33 -32.43
CA LYS A 371 27.42 24.62 -32.58
C LYS A 371 28.42 24.65 -33.76
N ASN A 372 28.77 23.49 -34.34
CA ASN A 372 29.67 23.41 -35.50
C ASN A 372 28.95 23.34 -36.85
N ILE A 373 27.63 23.51 -36.91
CA ILE A 373 26.89 23.60 -38.16
C ILE A 373 26.44 25.04 -38.34
N SER A 374 27.22 25.82 -39.10
CA SER A 374 26.83 27.14 -39.58
C SER A 374 25.47 27.05 -40.28
N ARG A 375 24.44 27.66 -39.69
CA ARG A 375 23.13 27.84 -40.31
C ARG A 375 23.26 28.85 -41.45
N LYS A 376 23.17 28.39 -42.70
CA LYS A 376 22.72 29.25 -43.79
C LYS A 376 21.23 29.51 -43.58
N VAL A 377 20.88 30.80 -43.47
CA VAL A 377 19.51 31.29 -43.36
C VAL A 377 18.86 31.11 -44.75
N ALA A 378 17.68 30.48 -44.77
CA ALA A 378 16.78 30.51 -45.92
C ALA A 378 15.61 31.44 -45.57
N ASP A 379 15.25 32.30 -46.51
CA ASP A 379 14.15 33.26 -46.40
C ASP A 379 12.78 32.58 -46.26
N PRO A 380 11.79 33.23 -45.64
CA PRO A 380 10.49 32.65 -45.37
C PRO A 380 9.59 32.68 -46.60
N GLN A 381 9.05 31.53 -46.99
CA GLN A 381 7.80 31.48 -47.76
C GLN A 381 6.63 31.39 -46.78
N GLU A 382 5.72 32.36 -46.92
CA GLU A 382 4.35 32.28 -46.44
C GLU A 382 3.64 31.10 -47.11
N ASP A 383 2.92 30.30 -46.33
CA ASP A 383 1.62 29.79 -46.77
C ASP A 383 0.77 29.40 -45.56
N SER A 384 -0.49 29.79 -45.69
CA SER A 384 -1.57 29.79 -44.73
C SER A 384 -2.29 28.44 -44.63
N ASP A 385 -3.22 28.41 -43.67
CA ASP A 385 -4.33 27.48 -43.50
C ASP A 385 -4.00 26.16 -42.82
N TYR A 386 -4.54 25.98 -41.61
CA TYR A 386 -5.56 24.97 -41.35
C TYR A 386 -6.41 25.37 -40.13
N SER A 387 -7.67 25.71 -40.41
CA SER A 387 -8.79 25.63 -39.49
C SER A 387 -9.43 24.24 -39.57
N TYR A 388 -9.63 23.58 -38.43
CA TYR A 388 -10.90 23.02 -37.94
C TYR A 388 -10.71 22.45 -36.54
#